data_AF-A0A7W1TFP6-F1
#
_entry.id   AF-A0A7W1TFP6-F1
#
_cell.length_a   1.000
_cell.length_b   1.000
_cell.length_c   1.000
_cell.angle_alpha   90.00
_cell.angle_beta   90.00
_cell.angle_gamma   90.00
#
_symmetry.space_group_name_H-M   'P 1'
#
loop_
_entity.id
_entity.type
_entity.pdbx_description
1 polymer ?
#
loop_
_entity_poly.entity_id
_entity_poly.type
_entity_poly.pdbx_seq_one_letter_code
_entity_poly.pdbx_strand_id
1 'polypeptide(L)'
;MPSLPLVTIVCLLACAASAAEPLPERMTFLDNGTLRIGMDLNRGGAVTFLEAAARPGNLINSYDYGRQIQMSVYSGPTPFTPHGKQPRPEWRGLGWNPIQTGDCFGRPSQVVEQRNDGKELYLRCVPMQWPLDDEPGECTFETWTMLDGASVRMRFRVTNHRTDHTQYAARSQELPAIYTIAALHRLITYSGPLPFTGAVPDEQHNDWHQPWPWTTWLASEGWSALVGDDDWGLGVFRDDGCFFNGGLYGEAGSRDPHAVPTGYLAPVETETLDHDIVYDHACLITVGTLAEIRARSVAAAVALRQAPAWLFSGPSRLHWHVDGATDAGLPLVDGWRILLGEGVPRLVSPQRCWPAAARLLTVVLTWPGPTTTGRIFWTRSDARERDAAKSLPLPLLADPAAHTYRIDLGASPEYRGLIAGLAVDPCGEPHPGSTLVLHSVALGER
;
A
#
# COMPACT_ATOMS: atom_id res chain seq x y z
N MET A 1 -69.37 36.91 -18.87
CA MET A 1 -67.95 36.56 -19.13
C MET A 1 -67.12 37.57 -18.35
N PRO A 2 -66.41 37.13 -17.31
CA PRO A 2 -65.03 36.70 -17.50
C PRO A 2 -64.71 35.36 -16.82
N SER A 3 -63.68 34.73 -17.38
CA SER A 3 -63.15 33.39 -17.13
C SER A 3 -62.38 33.27 -15.81
N LEU A 4 -62.73 32.26 -15.01
CA LEU A 4 -61.87 31.74 -13.93
C LEU A 4 -60.65 31.01 -14.52
N PRO A 5 -59.44 31.14 -13.94
CA PRO A 5 -58.33 30.28 -14.28
C PRO A 5 -58.42 28.95 -13.51
N LEU A 6 -58.20 27.88 -14.27
CA LEU A 6 -58.12 26.48 -13.86
C LEU A 6 -56.89 26.29 -12.95
N VAL A 7 -57.09 25.88 -11.70
CA VAL A 7 -55.99 25.41 -10.82
C VAL A 7 -55.71 23.95 -11.16
N THR A 8 -54.63 23.70 -11.88
CA THR A 8 -54.10 22.36 -12.14
C THR A 8 -53.43 21.84 -10.87
N ILE A 9 -54.04 20.87 -10.20
CA ILE A 9 -53.41 20.09 -9.13
C ILE A 9 -52.46 19.10 -9.78
N VAL A 10 -51.16 19.35 -9.67
CA VAL A 10 -50.12 18.37 -10.01
C VAL A 10 -49.89 17.50 -8.78
N CYS A 11 -50.39 16.27 -8.81
CA CYS A 11 -50.03 15.23 -7.85
C CYS A 11 -48.54 14.88 -8.03
N LEU A 12 -47.69 15.37 -7.14
CA LEU A 12 -46.34 14.86 -6.95
C LEU A 12 -46.42 13.46 -6.32
N LEU A 13 -46.36 12.43 -7.16
CA LEU A 13 -45.97 11.08 -6.74
C LEU A 13 -44.50 11.13 -6.34
N ALA A 14 -44.25 11.28 -5.05
CA ALA A 14 -42.94 11.05 -4.47
C ALA A 14 -42.63 9.55 -4.61
N CYS A 15 -41.80 9.19 -5.59
CA CYS A 15 -41.11 7.91 -5.58
C CYS A 15 -40.16 7.92 -4.37
N ALA A 16 -40.62 7.41 -3.24
CA ALA A 16 -39.73 6.98 -2.17
C ALA A 16 -38.91 5.81 -2.74
N ALA A 17 -37.66 6.07 -3.12
CA ALA A 17 -36.69 5.02 -3.30
C ALA A 17 -36.57 4.31 -1.95
N SER A 18 -37.13 3.09 -1.86
CA SER A 18 -36.88 2.23 -0.72
C SER A 18 -35.37 1.96 -0.70
N ALA A 19 -34.67 2.49 0.30
CA ALA A 19 -33.35 1.97 0.64
C ALA A 19 -33.55 0.47 0.88
N ALA A 20 -32.83 -0.37 0.13
CA ALA A 20 -32.82 -1.80 0.42
C ALA A 20 -32.34 -1.97 1.86
N GLU A 21 -33.03 -2.80 2.66
CA GLU A 21 -32.53 -3.11 4.00
C GLU A 21 -31.11 -3.70 3.89
N PRO A 22 -30.18 -3.30 4.77
CA PRO A 22 -28.83 -3.82 4.74
C PRO A 22 -28.87 -5.34 4.87
N LEU A 23 -28.19 -6.04 3.96
CA LEU A 23 -28.08 -7.50 4.03
C LEU A 23 -27.52 -7.89 5.41
N PRO A 24 -28.14 -8.85 6.12
CA PRO A 24 -27.60 -9.34 7.38
C PRO A 24 -26.20 -9.92 7.12
N GLU A 25 -25.25 -9.63 8.01
CA GLU A 25 -23.87 -10.08 7.85
C GLU A 25 -23.79 -11.60 7.84
N ARG A 26 -23.00 -12.16 6.92
CA ARG A 26 -22.75 -13.60 6.86
C ARG A 26 -21.32 -13.87 7.28
N MET A 27 -21.11 -13.96 8.58
CA MET A 27 -19.77 -14.01 9.16
C MET A 27 -19.12 -15.39 9.12
N THR A 28 -17.81 -15.42 8.89
CA THR A 28 -16.90 -16.54 9.16
C THR A 28 -15.82 -16.09 10.14
N PHE A 29 -15.39 -16.95 11.06
CA PHE A 29 -14.49 -16.57 12.16
C PHE A 29 -13.28 -17.50 12.29
N LEU A 30 -12.18 -16.94 12.77
CA LEU A 30 -11.14 -17.66 13.51
C LEU A 30 -11.13 -17.17 14.95
N ASP A 31 -10.90 -18.09 15.88
CA ASP A 31 -10.80 -17.81 17.31
C ASP A 31 -9.75 -18.74 17.92
N ASN A 32 -8.75 -18.18 18.61
CA ASN A 32 -7.71 -18.95 19.31
C ASN A 32 -7.78 -18.79 20.84
N GLY A 33 -8.87 -18.26 21.37
CA GLY A 33 -9.07 -17.95 22.78
C GLY A 33 -8.37 -16.67 23.27
N THR A 34 -7.47 -16.08 22.47
CA THR A 34 -6.83 -14.78 22.74
C THR A 34 -7.41 -13.69 21.86
N LEU A 35 -7.52 -13.97 20.55
CA LEU A 35 -8.15 -13.11 19.56
C LEU A 35 -9.27 -13.87 18.85
N ARG A 36 -10.27 -13.09 18.44
CA ARG A 36 -11.32 -13.53 17.52
C ARG A 36 -11.40 -12.54 16.36
N ILE A 37 -11.23 -13.05 15.14
CA ILE A 37 -11.31 -12.27 13.90
C ILE A 37 -12.45 -12.79 13.04
N GLY A 38 -13.26 -11.88 12.50
CA GLY A 38 -14.44 -12.19 11.70
C GLY A 38 -14.44 -11.45 10.37
N MET A 39 -14.83 -12.16 9.31
CA MET A 39 -14.96 -11.63 7.96
C MET A 39 -16.38 -11.78 7.45
N ASP A 40 -16.89 -10.76 6.78
CA ASP A 40 -18.26 -10.75 6.24
C ASP A 40 -18.28 -11.26 4.79
N LEU A 41 -18.86 -12.45 4.60
CA LEU A 41 -18.95 -13.11 3.31
C LEU A 41 -19.96 -12.46 2.37
N ASN A 42 -20.81 -11.57 2.87
CA ASN A 42 -21.70 -10.75 2.04
C ASN A 42 -21.02 -9.47 1.56
N ARG A 43 -19.77 -9.20 1.95
CA ARG A 43 -18.99 -8.00 1.62
C ARG A 43 -17.55 -8.35 1.26
N GLY A 44 -17.39 -9.17 0.22
CA GLY A 44 -16.08 -9.59 -0.30
C GLY A 44 -15.16 -10.33 0.67
N GLY A 45 -15.67 -10.73 1.85
CA GLY A 45 -14.85 -11.38 2.87
C GLY A 45 -13.85 -10.44 3.56
N ALA A 46 -14.11 -9.13 3.57
CA ALA A 46 -13.29 -8.18 4.33
C ALA A 46 -13.41 -8.43 5.84
N VAL A 47 -12.39 -8.07 6.62
CA VAL A 47 -12.46 -8.17 8.08
C VAL A 47 -13.32 -7.01 8.60
N THR A 48 -14.48 -7.35 9.16
CA THR A 48 -15.40 -6.40 9.80
C THR A 48 -15.40 -6.55 11.32
N PHE A 49 -14.72 -7.58 11.85
CA PHE A 49 -14.65 -7.87 13.28
C PHE A 49 -13.25 -8.29 13.71
N LEU A 50 -12.72 -7.64 14.75
CA LEU A 50 -11.54 -8.08 15.46
C LEU A 50 -11.68 -7.72 16.94
N GLU A 51 -11.52 -8.70 17.82
CA GLU A 51 -11.68 -8.56 19.26
C GLU A 51 -10.56 -9.30 19.98
N ALA A 52 -10.14 -8.76 21.13
CA ALA A 52 -9.27 -9.45 22.07
C ALA A 52 -10.08 -9.94 23.27
N ALA A 53 -9.90 -11.19 23.68
CA ALA A 53 -10.61 -11.79 24.82
C ALA A 53 -10.40 -11.00 26.13
N ALA A 54 -9.22 -10.39 26.30
CA ALA A 54 -8.90 -9.57 27.48
C ALA A 54 -9.66 -8.23 27.51
N ARG A 55 -10.14 -7.75 26.36
CA ARG A 55 -10.87 -6.48 26.22
C ARG A 55 -11.96 -6.62 25.15
N PRO A 56 -13.13 -7.18 25.52
CA PRO A 56 -14.23 -7.39 24.61
C PRO A 56 -14.70 -6.08 23.95
N GLY A 57 -15.09 -6.17 22.69
CA GLY A 57 -15.44 -5.06 21.82
C GLY A 57 -14.77 -5.16 20.45
N ASN A 58 -15.54 -4.92 19.40
CA ASN A 58 -15.02 -4.87 18.03
C ASN A 58 -14.12 -3.65 17.85
N LEU A 59 -12.88 -3.87 17.40
CA LEU A 59 -11.91 -2.82 17.13
C LEU A 59 -12.06 -2.22 15.73
N ILE A 60 -12.80 -2.87 14.83
CA ILE A 60 -12.86 -2.50 13.42
C ILE A 60 -14.03 -1.55 13.19
N ASN A 61 -13.76 -0.41 12.55
CA ASN A 61 -14.83 0.46 12.07
C ASN A 61 -15.44 -0.13 10.80
N SER A 62 -16.75 -0.04 10.62
CA SER A 62 -17.52 -0.54 9.49
C SER A 62 -18.74 0.36 9.25
N TYR A 63 -18.51 1.69 9.28
CA TYR A 63 -19.53 2.68 8.97
C TYR A 63 -19.99 2.63 7.51
N ASP A 64 -19.06 2.41 6.57
CA ASP A 64 -19.30 2.28 5.14
C ASP A 64 -18.38 1.20 4.54
N TYR A 65 -18.48 0.94 3.23
CA TYR A 65 -17.67 -0.08 2.55
C TYR A 65 -16.22 0.35 2.26
N GLY A 66 -15.88 1.61 2.50
CA GLY A 66 -14.50 2.10 2.41
C GLY A 66 -13.68 1.82 3.67
N ARG A 67 -14.29 1.29 4.74
CA ARG A 67 -13.68 1.22 6.08
C ARG A 67 -13.73 -0.17 6.67
N GLN A 68 -12.69 -0.98 6.52
CA GLN A 68 -12.55 -2.30 7.14
C GLN A 68 -11.04 -2.59 7.28
N ILE A 69 -10.64 -3.83 7.59
CA ILE A 69 -9.33 -4.31 7.08
C ILE A 69 -9.56 -4.90 5.70
N GLN A 70 -9.06 -4.23 4.68
CA GLN A 70 -9.33 -4.58 3.29
C GLN A 70 -8.23 -4.19 2.31
N MET A 71 -8.22 -4.91 1.20
CA MET A 71 -7.40 -4.56 0.04
C MET A 71 -8.03 -3.39 -0.74
N SER A 72 -7.19 -2.44 -1.13
CA SER A 72 -7.53 -1.31 -2.00
C SER A 72 -6.29 -1.00 -2.85
N VAL A 73 -6.44 -1.10 -4.17
CA VAL A 73 -5.32 -0.92 -5.10
C VAL A 73 -5.63 0.15 -6.13
N TYR A 74 -4.61 0.80 -6.66
CA TYR A 74 -4.71 2.01 -7.48
C TYR A 74 -3.89 1.87 -8.75
N SER A 75 -4.50 2.15 -9.89
CA SER A 75 -3.82 2.23 -11.19
C SER A 75 -4.51 3.28 -12.08
N GLY A 76 -4.00 3.45 -13.30
CA GLY A 76 -4.67 4.24 -14.32
C GLY A 76 -5.74 3.43 -15.06
N PRO A 77 -6.53 4.09 -15.92
CA PRO A 77 -6.48 5.53 -16.22
C PRO A 77 -7.07 6.39 -15.10
N THR A 78 -6.78 7.70 -15.10
CA THR A 78 -7.35 8.68 -14.17
C THR A 78 -7.94 9.87 -14.95
N PRO A 79 -9.27 10.03 -15.01
CA PRO A 79 -10.29 9.17 -14.40
C PRO A 79 -10.43 7.81 -15.10
N PHE A 80 -11.01 6.83 -14.39
CA PHE A 80 -11.45 5.56 -14.97
C PHE A 80 -12.96 5.61 -15.26
N THR A 81 -13.33 5.47 -16.53
CA THR A 81 -14.71 5.61 -17.02
C THR A 81 -15.11 4.43 -17.93
N PRO A 82 -15.12 3.19 -17.41
CA PRO A 82 -15.53 2.02 -18.19
C PRO A 82 -17.03 2.08 -18.48
N HIS A 83 -17.46 1.40 -19.55
CA HIS A 83 -18.89 1.17 -19.84
C HIS A 83 -19.78 2.42 -19.85
N GLY A 84 -19.21 3.60 -20.14
CA GLY A 84 -19.93 4.88 -20.10
C GLY A 84 -20.25 5.40 -18.69
N LYS A 85 -19.80 4.72 -17.63
CA LYS A 85 -19.95 5.15 -16.24
C LYS A 85 -19.01 6.31 -15.92
N GLN A 86 -19.42 7.12 -14.94
CA GLN A 86 -18.64 8.25 -14.44
C GLN A 86 -18.33 8.04 -12.96
N PRO A 87 -17.08 8.28 -12.52
CA PRO A 87 -16.75 8.18 -11.11
C PRO A 87 -17.46 9.27 -10.33
N ARG A 88 -17.83 8.94 -9.08
CA ARG A 88 -18.32 9.90 -8.10
C ARG A 88 -17.32 11.08 -8.01
N PRO A 89 -17.77 12.35 -8.10
CA PRO A 89 -16.87 13.49 -8.29
C PRO A 89 -15.74 13.59 -7.26
N GLU A 90 -16.02 13.28 -5.99
CA GLU A 90 -15.06 13.35 -4.88
C GLU A 90 -13.93 12.32 -5.04
N TRP A 91 -14.16 11.22 -5.76
CA TRP A 91 -13.23 10.11 -5.92
C TRP A 91 -12.65 9.99 -7.33
N ARG A 92 -12.89 10.97 -8.20
CA ARG A 92 -12.45 10.96 -9.61
C ARG A 92 -10.93 10.79 -9.78
N GLY A 93 -10.14 11.31 -8.84
CA GLY A 93 -8.68 11.23 -8.85
C GLY A 93 -8.10 9.86 -8.50
N LEU A 94 -8.93 8.91 -8.02
CA LEU A 94 -8.45 7.57 -7.66
C LEU A 94 -8.17 6.70 -8.88
N GLY A 95 -8.73 7.00 -10.05
CA GLY A 95 -8.52 6.21 -11.28
C GLY A 95 -9.14 4.82 -11.18
N TRP A 96 -8.44 3.79 -11.67
CA TRP A 96 -8.83 2.40 -11.49
C TRP A 96 -8.54 2.00 -10.03
N ASN A 97 -9.60 1.78 -9.24
CA ASN A 97 -9.49 1.52 -7.81
C ASN A 97 -10.47 0.43 -7.32
N PRO A 98 -10.16 -0.85 -7.54
CA PRO A 98 -10.86 -1.95 -6.91
C PRO A 98 -10.60 -2.01 -5.40
N ILE A 99 -11.67 -2.24 -4.64
CA ILE A 99 -11.67 -2.34 -3.18
C ILE A 99 -12.43 -3.61 -2.74
N GLN A 100 -12.00 -4.23 -1.64
CA GLN A 100 -12.46 -5.58 -1.26
C GLN A 100 -13.88 -5.64 -0.71
N THR A 101 -14.35 -4.64 0.05
CA THR A 101 -15.67 -4.72 0.69
C THR A 101 -16.80 -4.44 -0.29
N GLY A 102 -16.66 -3.38 -1.10
CA GLY A 102 -17.69 -2.91 -2.03
C GLY A 102 -17.52 -1.43 -2.42
N ASP A 103 -18.34 -0.96 -3.35
CA ASP A 103 -18.24 0.42 -3.85
C ASP A 103 -18.88 1.48 -2.93
N CYS A 104 -18.65 2.76 -3.26
CA CYS A 104 -19.18 3.88 -2.48
C CYS A 104 -20.71 4.11 -2.64
N PHE A 105 -21.38 3.28 -3.43
CA PHE A 105 -22.83 3.25 -3.64
C PHE A 105 -23.50 2.12 -2.86
N GLY A 106 -22.73 1.33 -2.11
CA GLY A 106 -23.24 0.25 -1.27
C GLY A 106 -23.43 -1.07 -2.02
N ARG A 107 -22.76 -1.28 -3.17
CA ARG A 107 -22.73 -2.59 -3.84
C ARG A 107 -21.57 -3.41 -3.30
N PRO A 108 -21.85 -4.57 -2.67
CA PRO A 108 -20.79 -5.37 -2.07
C PRO A 108 -20.00 -6.14 -3.13
N SER A 109 -18.73 -6.39 -2.84
CA SER A 109 -17.92 -7.34 -3.60
C SER A 109 -18.37 -8.79 -3.37
N GLN A 110 -18.18 -9.63 -4.38
CA GLN A 110 -18.68 -11.01 -4.37
C GLN A 110 -17.59 -11.99 -3.94
N VAL A 111 -17.81 -12.69 -2.84
CA VAL A 111 -17.00 -13.87 -2.49
C VAL A 111 -17.30 -15.01 -3.47
N VAL A 112 -16.26 -15.51 -4.15
CA VAL A 112 -16.35 -16.60 -5.12
C VAL A 112 -15.77 -17.90 -4.58
N GLU A 113 -14.89 -17.84 -3.58
CA GLU A 113 -14.36 -19.01 -2.89
C GLU A 113 -14.09 -18.71 -1.43
N GLN A 114 -14.33 -19.69 -0.56
CA GLN A 114 -13.93 -19.62 0.85
C GLN A 114 -13.54 -21.00 1.38
N ARG A 115 -12.55 -21.04 2.26
CA ARG A 115 -12.17 -22.23 3.04
C ARG A 115 -11.80 -21.79 4.46
N ASN A 116 -12.33 -22.47 5.46
CA ASN A 116 -12.01 -22.23 6.86
C ASN A 116 -11.89 -23.58 7.56
N ASP A 117 -10.70 -23.90 8.06
CA ASP A 117 -10.42 -25.15 8.79
C ASP A 117 -10.24 -24.94 10.30
N GLY A 118 -10.50 -23.72 10.79
CA GLY A 118 -10.30 -23.31 12.17
C GLY A 118 -8.85 -22.92 12.51
N LYS A 119 -7.90 -23.09 11.60
CA LYS A 119 -6.49 -22.66 11.75
C LYS A 119 -6.11 -21.60 10.73
N GLU A 120 -6.52 -21.79 9.49
CA GLU A 120 -6.40 -20.84 8.39
C GLU A 120 -7.79 -20.55 7.80
N LEU A 121 -8.00 -19.28 7.48
CA LEU A 121 -9.17 -18.80 6.75
C LEU A 121 -8.70 -18.20 5.42
N TYR A 122 -9.09 -18.86 4.34
CA TYR A 122 -8.86 -18.44 2.97
C TYR A 122 -10.14 -17.88 2.35
N LEU A 123 -10.02 -16.75 1.65
CA LEU A 123 -11.09 -16.12 0.90
C LEU A 123 -10.60 -15.66 -0.47
N ARG A 124 -11.50 -15.73 -1.46
CA ARG A 124 -11.34 -15.13 -2.78
C ARG A 124 -12.58 -14.35 -3.16
N CYS A 125 -12.42 -13.11 -3.61
CA CYS A 125 -13.52 -12.30 -4.12
C CYS A 125 -13.21 -11.63 -5.47
N VAL A 126 -14.28 -11.20 -6.14
CA VAL A 126 -14.22 -10.19 -7.19
C VAL A 126 -14.53 -8.84 -6.54
N PRO A 127 -13.54 -7.92 -6.45
CA PRO A 127 -13.73 -6.61 -5.83
C PRO A 127 -14.61 -5.70 -6.67
N MET A 128 -15.08 -4.60 -6.09
CA MET A 128 -15.82 -3.54 -6.80
C MET A 128 -14.92 -2.32 -6.98
N GLN A 129 -15.12 -1.56 -8.05
CA GLN A 129 -14.47 -0.26 -8.26
C GLN A 129 -15.09 0.77 -7.32
N TRP A 130 -14.32 1.25 -6.33
CA TRP A 130 -14.82 2.19 -5.32
C TRP A 130 -15.58 3.40 -5.89
N PRO A 131 -15.07 4.13 -6.90
CA PRO A 131 -15.70 5.37 -7.33
C PRO A 131 -16.90 5.17 -8.27
N LEU A 132 -17.25 3.95 -8.68
CA LEU A 132 -18.27 3.65 -9.69
C LEU A 132 -19.42 2.84 -9.08
N ASP A 133 -20.65 3.06 -9.56
CA ASP A 133 -21.82 2.28 -9.13
C ASP A 133 -21.85 0.94 -9.87
N ASP A 134 -21.78 -0.14 -9.09
CA ASP A 134 -21.96 -1.53 -9.53
C ASP A 134 -21.00 -1.94 -10.66
N GLU A 135 -19.73 -1.55 -10.55
CA GLU A 135 -18.68 -1.91 -11.50
C GLU A 135 -17.66 -2.87 -10.85
N PRO A 136 -17.63 -4.16 -11.25
CA PRO A 136 -16.61 -5.08 -10.78
C PRO A 136 -15.20 -4.69 -11.22
N GLY A 137 -14.20 -5.02 -10.42
CA GLY A 137 -12.80 -4.93 -10.81
C GLY A 137 -12.41 -6.05 -11.76
N GLU A 138 -11.56 -5.75 -12.74
CA GLU A 138 -10.90 -6.74 -13.61
C GLU A 138 -9.70 -7.39 -12.89
N CYS A 139 -9.93 -7.85 -11.66
CA CYS A 139 -8.95 -8.54 -10.84
C CYS A 139 -9.66 -9.47 -9.84
N THR A 140 -8.91 -10.38 -9.23
CA THR A 140 -9.39 -11.12 -8.04
C THR A 140 -8.53 -10.81 -6.85
N PHE A 141 -9.16 -10.68 -5.69
CA PHE A 141 -8.46 -10.56 -4.40
C PHE A 141 -8.54 -11.89 -3.65
N GLU A 142 -7.42 -12.29 -3.07
CA GLU A 142 -7.33 -13.45 -2.19
C GLU A 142 -6.70 -13.06 -0.85
N THR A 143 -7.18 -13.65 0.23
CA THR A 143 -6.60 -13.50 1.56
C THR A 143 -6.40 -14.86 2.23
N TRP A 144 -5.33 -14.98 3.00
CA TRP A 144 -5.05 -16.11 3.89
C TRP A 144 -4.77 -15.56 5.28
N THR A 145 -5.56 -15.98 6.26
CA THR A 145 -5.52 -15.44 7.62
C THR A 145 -5.28 -16.54 8.64
N MET A 146 -4.36 -16.29 9.56
CA MET A 146 -4.07 -17.18 10.69
C MET A 146 -3.93 -16.37 11.98
N LEU A 147 -4.25 -16.99 13.11
CA LEU A 147 -4.06 -16.41 14.45
C LEU A 147 -2.86 -17.04 15.17
N ASP A 148 -2.07 -16.21 15.84
CA ASP A 148 -0.87 -16.60 16.62
C ASP A 148 -0.81 -15.80 17.93
N GLY A 149 -1.46 -16.34 18.97
CA GLY A 149 -1.71 -15.62 20.22
C GLY A 149 -2.45 -14.30 19.96
N ALA A 150 -1.81 -13.19 20.33
CA ALA A 150 -2.32 -11.82 20.15
C ALA A 150 -2.00 -11.21 18.77
N SER A 151 -1.63 -12.02 17.79
CA SER A 151 -1.31 -11.56 16.43
C SER A 151 -2.15 -12.25 15.36
N VAL A 152 -2.40 -11.53 14.28
CA VAL A 152 -3.02 -12.01 13.04
C VAL A 152 -1.95 -11.95 11.95
N ARG A 153 -1.69 -13.08 11.29
CA ARG A 153 -0.85 -13.12 10.08
C ARG A 153 -1.78 -13.13 8.89
N MET A 154 -1.65 -12.14 8.01
CA MET A 154 -2.45 -12.05 6.80
C MET A 154 -1.54 -12.00 5.58
N ARG A 155 -1.83 -12.85 4.60
CA ARG A 155 -1.28 -12.76 3.25
C ARG A 155 -2.41 -12.33 2.31
N PHE A 156 -2.06 -11.49 1.35
CA PHE A 156 -2.96 -10.92 0.36
C PHE A 156 -2.40 -11.18 -1.02
N ARG A 157 -3.29 -11.38 -2.00
CA ARG A 157 -2.92 -11.47 -3.41
C ARG A 157 -3.92 -10.75 -4.28
N VAL A 158 -3.42 -9.90 -5.16
CA VAL A 158 -4.17 -9.38 -6.32
C VAL A 158 -3.75 -10.19 -7.54
N THR A 159 -4.70 -10.65 -8.34
CA THR A 159 -4.43 -11.18 -9.69
C THR A 159 -5.20 -10.34 -10.68
N ASN A 160 -4.50 -9.48 -11.42
CA ASN A 160 -5.10 -8.69 -12.48
C ASN A 160 -5.37 -9.56 -13.71
N HIS A 161 -6.48 -9.26 -14.38
CA HIS A 161 -6.86 -9.83 -15.67
C HIS A 161 -7.53 -8.75 -16.52
N ARG A 162 -6.88 -7.59 -16.55
CA ARG A 162 -7.38 -6.38 -17.21
C ARG A 162 -7.32 -6.54 -18.71
N THR A 163 -8.38 -6.11 -19.38
CA THR A 163 -8.45 -6.07 -20.85
C THR A 163 -7.66 -4.89 -21.44
N ASP A 164 -7.42 -3.86 -20.63
CA ASP A 164 -6.54 -2.75 -20.96
C ASP A 164 -5.08 -3.08 -20.61
N HIS A 165 -4.24 -3.16 -21.65
CA HIS A 165 -2.82 -3.52 -21.56
C HIS A 165 -1.90 -2.29 -21.49
N THR A 166 -2.46 -1.08 -21.32
CA THR A 166 -1.66 0.13 -21.15
C THR A 166 -0.82 0.03 -19.88
N GLN A 167 0.49 0.23 -19.99
CA GLN A 167 1.36 0.35 -18.83
C GLN A 167 1.18 1.73 -18.20
N TYR A 168 0.46 1.79 -17.07
CA TYR A 168 0.27 3.01 -16.31
C TYR A 168 1.45 3.26 -15.36
N ALA A 169 1.61 4.53 -14.96
CA ALA A 169 2.58 4.91 -13.95
C ALA A 169 2.34 4.15 -12.63
N ALA A 170 3.43 3.87 -11.91
CA ALA A 170 3.37 3.29 -10.59
C ALA A 170 2.60 4.20 -9.62
N ARG A 171 1.86 3.60 -8.69
CA ARG A 171 1.08 4.33 -7.68
C ARG A 171 1.26 3.71 -6.31
N SER A 172 1.07 4.53 -5.29
CA SER A 172 1.01 4.08 -3.90
C SER A 172 -0.18 3.14 -3.69
N GLN A 173 0.09 1.94 -3.20
CA GLN A 173 -0.87 0.90 -2.88
C GLN A 173 -1.07 0.81 -1.37
N GLU A 174 -2.29 0.51 -0.91
CA GLU A 174 -2.57 0.23 0.50
C GLU A 174 -2.47 -1.27 0.79
N LEU A 175 -1.68 -1.65 1.81
CA LEU A 175 -1.19 -3.02 1.92
C LEU A 175 -1.27 -3.63 3.34
N PRO A 176 -2.46 -3.81 3.93
CA PRO A 176 -3.80 -3.37 3.49
C PRO A 176 -4.20 -2.01 4.11
N ALA A 177 -5.39 -1.50 3.77
CA ALA A 177 -6.03 -0.45 4.55
C ALA A 177 -6.62 -1.04 5.84
N ILE A 178 -6.43 -0.37 6.98
CA ILE A 178 -6.95 -0.76 8.29
C ILE A 178 -7.72 0.42 8.88
N TYR A 179 -9.01 0.22 9.12
CA TYR A 179 -9.87 1.19 9.80
C TYR A 179 -10.30 0.67 11.17
N THR A 180 -10.03 1.42 12.22
CA THR A 180 -10.37 1.10 13.60
C THR A 180 -11.39 2.05 14.19
N ILE A 181 -12.06 1.65 15.27
CA ILE A 181 -12.85 2.57 16.10
C ILE A 181 -12.04 3.80 16.51
N ALA A 182 -12.69 4.96 16.60
CA ALA A 182 -12.03 6.22 16.96
C ALA A 182 -11.56 6.29 18.42
N ALA A 183 -11.87 5.30 19.27
CA ALA A 183 -11.23 5.16 20.58
C ALA A 183 -9.73 4.88 20.44
N LEU A 184 -9.30 4.24 19.35
CA LEU A 184 -7.89 4.04 18.99
C LEU A 184 -7.46 5.22 18.10
N HIS A 185 -7.16 6.35 18.72
CA HIS A 185 -6.96 7.63 18.03
C HIS A 185 -5.51 8.08 17.96
N ARG A 186 -4.63 7.52 18.81
CA ARG A 186 -3.22 7.90 18.85
C ARG A 186 -2.45 7.06 17.86
N LEU A 187 -1.89 7.72 16.86
CA LEU A 187 -1.13 7.11 15.78
C LEU A 187 0.37 7.11 16.14
N ILE A 188 0.92 5.95 16.49
CA ILE A 188 2.28 5.84 17.05
C ILE A 188 3.17 4.97 16.16
N THR A 189 4.39 5.42 15.92
CA THR A 189 5.46 4.63 15.28
C THR A 189 6.83 5.02 15.84
N TYR A 190 7.89 4.34 15.42
CA TYR A 190 9.25 4.85 15.59
C TYR A 190 9.76 5.40 14.25
N SER A 191 9.80 6.73 14.12
CA SER A 191 10.29 7.42 12.91
C SER A 191 11.75 7.89 13.01
N GLY A 192 12.40 7.64 14.16
CA GLY A 192 13.73 8.12 14.48
C GLY A 192 14.88 7.48 13.69
N PRO A 193 16.08 8.08 13.72
CA PRO A 193 17.23 7.66 12.89
C PRO A 193 17.97 6.42 13.41
N LEU A 194 17.57 5.87 14.58
CA LEU A 194 18.25 4.75 15.25
C LEU A 194 17.28 3.57 15.46
N PRO A 195 16.80 2.92 14.39
CA PRO A 195 15.83 1.84 14.51
C PRO A 195 16.39 0.66 15.31
N PHE A 196 15.52 -0.05 16.02
CA PHE A 196 15.82 -1.26 16.79
C PHE A 196 16.73 -1.05 18.01
N THR A 197 16.89 0.19 18.48
CA THR A 197 17.67 0.52 19.69
C THR A 197 16.84 0.63 20.96
N GLY A 198 15.51 0.56 20.84
CA GLY A 198 14.58 0.81 21.95
C GLY A 198 14.33 2.29 22.24
N ALA A 199 14.83 3.20 21.40
CA ALA A 199 14.52 4.64 21.49
C ALA A 199 13.01 4.90 21.43
N VAL A 200 12.56 5.96 22.10
CA VAL A 200 11.12 6.25 22.31
C VAL A 200 10.41 6.49 20.97
N PRO A 201 9.24 5.85 20.72
CA PRO A 201 8.42 6.14 19.54
C PRO A 201 7.73 7.50 19.64
N ASP A 202 7.31 8.03 18.50
CA ASP A 202 6.68 9.34 18.35
C ASP A 202 5.27 9.23 17.78
N GLU A 203 4.43 10.16 18.20
CA GLU A 203 3.05 10.28 17.73
C GLU A 203 3.01 11.07 16.43
N GLN A 204 2.30 10.52 15.44
CA GLN A 204 2.04 11.17 14.16
C GLN A 204 0.71 11.91 14.25
N HIS A 205 0.68 13.11 13.68
CA HIS A 205 -0.49 13.96 13.74
C HIS A 205 -1.00 14.30 12.34
N ASN A 206 -2.32 14.36 12.23
CA ASN A 206 -3.04 14.81 11.05
C ASN A 206 -4.10 15.86 11.44
N ASP A 207 -4.65 16.56 10.45
CA ASP A 207 -5.75 17.50 10.64
C ASP A 207 -6.91 17.07 9.75
N TRP A 208 -7.97 16.54 10.36
CA TRP A 208 -9.11 15.99 9.63
C TRP A 208 -10.01 17.06 8.99
N HIS A 209 -9.80 18.34 9.30
CA HIS A 209 -10.47 19.46 8.63
C HIS A 209 -9.86 19.78 7.26
N GLN A 210 -8.69 19.24 6.94
CA GLN A 210 -8.06 19.42 5.63
C GLN A 210 -8.83 18.63 4.55
N PRO A 211 -8.82 19.10 3.28
CA PRO A 211 -9.45 18.37 2.17
C PRO A 211 -8.93 16.94 2.00
N TRP A 212 -7.67 16.70 2.35
CA TRP A 212 -7.09 15.37 2.51
C TRP A 212 -6.69 15.19 3.97
N PRO A 213 -7.44 14.40 4.76
CA PRO A 213 -7.27 14.36 6.20
C PRO A 213 -6.08 13.51 6.64
N TRP A 214 -5.48 12.72 5.75
CA TRP A 214 -4.44 11.75 6.10
C TRP A 214 -3.04 12.34 6.01
N THR A 215 -2.15 11.86 6.89
CA THR A 215 -0.73 12.17 6.86
C THR A 215 0.08 10.95 6.44
N THR A 216 1.34 11.15 6.04
CA THR A 216 2.25 10.06 5.68
C THR A 216 3.57 10.19 6.43
N TRP A 217 4.18 9.06 6.76
CA TRP A 217 5.42 9.04 7.53
C TRP A 217 6.28 7.81 7.21
N LEU A 218 7.53 7.90 7.65
CA LEU A 218 8.49 6.80 7.61
C LEU A 218 8.52 6.11 8.97
N ALA A 219 8.17 4.84 9.02
CA ALA A 219 8.29 3.98 10.19
C ALA A 219 9.59 3.17 10.08
N SER A 220 10.68 3.67 10.64
CA SER A 220 12.02 3.09 10.46
C SER A 220 12.19 1.65 10.99
N GLU A 221 11.26 1.19 11.82
CA GLU A 221 11.17 -0.19 12.32
C GLU A 221 10.10 -1.04 11.59
N GLY A 222 9.45 -0.52 10.55
CA GLY A 222 8.47 -1.23 9.72
C GLY A 222 7.08 -1.41 10.34
N TRP A 223 6.78 -0.73 11.45
CA TRP A 223 5.48 -0.84 12.14
C TRP A 223 4.88 0.50 12.50
N SER A 224 3.56 0.55 12.61
CA SER A 224 2.81 1.67 13.17
C SER A 224 1.56 1.14 13.89
N ALA A 225 1.01 1.92 14.81
CA ALA A 225 -0.11 1.50 15.64
C ALA A 225 -1.14 2.61 15.84
N LEU A 226 -2.40 2.21 16.00
CA LEU A 226 -3.49 3.02 16.52
C LEU A 226 -3.83 2.52 17.92
N VAL A 227 -3.59 3.36 18.93
CA VAL A 227 -3.80 3.04 20.34
C VAL A 227 -4.69 4.06 21.04
N GLY A 228 -5.28 3.66 22.17
CA GLY A 228 -5.99 4.57 23.06
C GLY A 228 -5.05 5.33 24.01
N ASP A 229 -5.65 6.06 24.95
CA ASP A 229 -4.93 6.80 26.00
C ASP A 229 -4.12 5.90 26.93
N ASP A 230 -4.47 4.61 27.01
CA ASP A 230 -3.81 3.62 27.86
C ASP A 230 -2.77 2.78 27.09
N ASP A 231 -2.32 3.28 25.94
CA ASP A 231 -1.36 2.64 25.04
C ASP A 231 -1.79 1.26 24.53
N TRP A 232 -3.07 0.89 24.63
CA TRP A 232 -3.57 -0.37 24.11
C TRP A 232 -4.33 -0.17 22.79
N GLY A 233 -4.16 -1.08 21.84
CA GLY A 233 -4.85 -1.02 20.57
C GLY A 233 -4.33 -2.03 19.57
N LEU A 234 -4.16 -1.58 18.32
CA LEU A 234 -3.82 -2.40 17.17
C LEU A 234 -2.61 -1.80 16.44
N GLY A 235 -1.62 -2.63 16.14
CA GLY A 235 -0.51 -2.27 15.27
C GLY A 235 -0.36 -3.20 14.08
N VAL A 236 0.21 -2.68 13.01
CA VAL A 236 0.53 -3.44 11.79
C VAL A 236 2.00 -3.29 11.48
N PHE A 237 2.60 -4.39 11.00
CA PHE A 237 3.99 -4.49 10.61
C PHE A 237 4.14 -5.13 9.23
N ARG A 238 5.14 -4.65 8.48
CA ARG A 238 5.64 -5.25 7.24
C ARG A 238 7.15 -5.37 7.27
N ASP A 239 7.67 -6.47 6.74
CA ASP A 239 9.10 -6.78 6.73
C ASP A 239 9.85 -6.30 5.47
N ASP A 240 9.13 -5.69 4.53
CA ASP A 240 9.61 -5.30 3.22
C ASP A 240 9.29 -3.83 2.85
N GLY A 241 8.80 -3.02 3.80
CA GLY A 241 8.51 -1.61 3.59
C GLY A 241 8.53 -0.80 4.89
N CYS A 242 8.66 0.52 4.78
CA CYS A 242 8.69 1.42 5.95
C CYS A 242 7.86 2.68 5.77
N PHE A 243 7.02 2.76 4.74
CA PHE A 243 6.18 3.94 4.50
C PHE A 243 4.73 3.66 4.85
N PHE A 244 4.08 4.65 5.44
CA PHE A 244 2.74 4.53 5.98
C PHE A 244 1.90 5.76 5.69
N ASN A 245 0.59 5.55 5.62
CA ASN A 245 -0.44 6.57 5.52
C ASN A 245 -1.49 6.34 6.61
N GLY A 246 -2.09 7.40 7.12
CA GLY A 246 -3.07 7.26 8.19
C GLY A 246 -3.41 8.54 8.93
N GLY A 247 -4.22 8.38 9.97
CA GLY A 247 -4.66 9.46 10.84
C GLY A 247 -6.01 9.18 11.50
N LEU A 248 -6.48 10.14 12.27
CA LEU A 248 -7.84 10.15 12.81
C LEU A 248 -8.74 10.97 11.90
N TYR A 249 -9.95 10.49 11.62
CA TYR A 249 -11.01 11.30 11.03
C TYR A 249 -12.15 11.49 12.03
N GLY A 250 -12.55 12.74 12.24
CA GLY A 250 -13.58 13.12 13.22
C GLY A 250 -13.08 13.10 14.67
N GLU A 251 -14.02 13.24 15.60
CA GLU A 251 -13.71 13.28 17.04
C GLU A 251 -13.28 11.92 17.59
N ALA A 252 -12.27 11.93 18.45
CA ALA A 252 -11.76 10.73 19.12
C ALA A 252 -12.78 10.14 20.12
N GLY A 253 -12.54 8.89 20.53
CA GLY A 253 -13.17 8.27 21.70
C GLY A 253 -14.36 7.35 21.41
N SER A 254 -14.93 7.39 20.21
CA SER A 254 -16.03 6.48 19.88
C SER A 254 -15.58 5.02 19.87
N ARG A 255 -16.29 4.17 20.61
CA ARG A 255 -16.13 2.70 20.60
C ARG A 255 -17.16 2.00 19.72
N ASP A 256 -18.06 2.76 19.11
CA ASP A 256 -19.07 2.23 18.20
C ASP A 256 -18.39 1.91 16.85
N PRO A 257 -18.37 0.63 16.42
CA PRO A 257 -17.80 0.24 15.13
C PRO A 257 -18.55 0.84 13.95
N HIS A 258 -19.77 1.35 14.12
CA HIS A 258 -20.54 2.00 13.06
C HIS A 258 -20.60 3.52 13.22
N ALA A 259 -19.67 4.12 13.96
CA ALA A 259 -19.59 5.58 14.05
C ALA A 259 -18.85 6.20 12.85
N VAL A 260 -19.20 7.45 12.52
CA VAL A 260 -18.51 8.24 11.47
C VAL A 260 -17.03 8.49 11.82
N PRO A 261 -16.64 8.80 13.06
CA PRO A 261 -15.23 8.94 13.38
C PRO A 261 -14.49 7.60 13.31
N THR A 262 -13.25 7.62 12.82
CA THR A 262 -12.45 6.41 12.59
C THR A 262 -10.96 6.69 12.68
N GLY A 263 -10.20 5.72 13.18
CA GLY A 263 -8.76 5.66 12.99
C GLY A 263 -8.44 4.95 11.67
N TYR A 264 -7.49 5.47 10.90
CA TYR A 264 -7.05 4.88 9.65
C TYR A 264 -5.53 4.68 9.65
N LEU A 265 -5.10 3.52 9.19
CA LEU A 265 -3.71 3.14 9.08
C LEU A 265 -3.50 2.21 7.89
N ALA A 266 -2.49 2.47 7.08
CA ALA A 266 -2.08 1.60 5.99
C ALA A 266 -0.55 1.60 5.85
N PRO A 267 0.11 0.43 5.82
CA PRO A 267 1.40 0.30 5.15
C PRO A 267 1.22 0.62 3.66
N VAL A 268 2.17 1.34 3.09
CA VAL A 268 2.09 1.80 1.70
C VAL A 268 3.38 1.47 0.97
N GLU A 269 3.27 1.02 -0.28
CA GLU A 269 4.39 0.88 -1.19
C GLU A 269 3.99 1.30 -2.60
N THR A 270 4.94 1.81 -3.37
CA THR A 270 4.69 2.21 -4.77
C THR A 270 4.91 1.02 -5.69
N GLU A 271 3.93 0.72 -6.53
CA GLU A 271 3.98 -0.44 -7.43
C GLU A 271 3.35 -0.13 -8.79
N THR A 272 3.90 -0.76 -9.84
CA THR A 272 3.32 -0.79 -11.18
C THR A 272 2.40 -2.01 -11.29
N LEU A 273 1.09 -1.76 -11.29
CA LEU A 273 0.09 -2.81 -11.47
C LEU A 273 -0.17 -3.06 -12.96
N ASP A 274 0.62 -3.97 -13.55
CA ASP A 274 0.41 -4.44 -14.92
C ASP A 274 -0.96 -5.10 -15.08
N HIS A 275 -1.40 -5.21 -16.34
CA HIS A 275 -2.70 -5.78 -16.70
C HIS A 275 -2.91 -7.24 -16.25
N ASP A 276 -1.82 -7.98 -16.03
CA ASP A 276 -1.77 -9.41 -15.72
C ASP A 276 -0.93 -9.73 -14.47
N ILE A 277 -0.61 -8.73 -13.64
CA ILE A 277 0.23 -8.93 -12.45
C ILE A 277 -0.42 -9.90 -11.44
N VAL A 278 0.40 -10.77 -10.87
CA VAL A 278 0.12 -11.48 -9.62
C VAL A 278 0.91 -10.79 -8.51
N TYR A 279 0.21 -10.05 -7.66
CA TYR A 279 0.81 -9.19 -6.66
C TYR A 279 0.52 -9.69 -5.25
N ASP A 280 1.51 -10.30 -4.61
CA ASP A 280 1.46 -10.81 -3.24
C ASP A 280 2.04 -9.79 -2.24
N HIS A 281 1.42 -9.68 -1.07
CA HIS A 281 2.03 -9.03 0.10
C HIS A 281 1.52 -9.68 1.39
N ALA A 282 2.19 -9.42 2.51
CA ALA A 282 1.78 -9.92 3.81
C ALA A 282 1.97 -8.85 4.89
N CYS A 283 1.21 -8.98 5.97
CA CYS A 283 1.40 -8.16 7.16
C CYS A 283 1.20 -8.99 8.44
N LEU A 284 1.78 -8.48 9.52
CA LEU A 284 1.51 -8.93 10.87
C LEU A 284 0.71 -7.85 11.58
N ILE A 285 -0.50 -8.18 12.00
CA ILE A 285 -1.31 -7.32 12.87
C ILE A 285 -1.16 -7.83 14.30
N THR A 286 -0.95 -6.96 15.27
CA THR A 286 -0.87 -7.32 16.69
C THR A 286 -1.83 -6.45 17.48
N VAL A 287 -2.60 -7.07 18.36
CA VAL A 287 -3.49 -6.39 19.30
C VAL A 287 -2.91 -6.51 20.71
N GLY A 288 -2.77 -5.40 21.41
CA GLY A 288 -2.11 -5.38 22.72
C GLY A 288 -1.67 -3.98 23.13
N THR A 289 -0.82 -3.92 24.14
CA THR A 289 -0.12 -2.68 24.49
C THR A 289 0.87 -2.27 23.41
N LEU A 290 1.18 -0.98 23.32
CA LEU A 290 2.15 -0.41 22.38
C LEU A 290 3.52 -1.09 22.52
N ALA A 291 3.93 -1.42 23.75
CA ALA A 291 5.16 -2.13 24.03
C ALA A 291 5.14 -3.56 23.44
N GLU A 292 4.04 -4.29 23.57
CA GLU A 292 3.89 -5.63 22.99
C GLU A 292 3.84 -5.59 21.46
N ILE A 293 3.12 -4.61 20.89
CA ILE A 293 3.06 -4.38 19.44
C ILE A 293 4.48 -4.17 18.89
N ARG A 294 5.22 -3.21 19.45
CA ARG A 294 6.60 -2.94 19.02
C ARG A 294 7.49 -4.16 19.21
N ALA A 295 7.43 -4.83 20.36
CA ALA A 295 8.27 -6.00 20.63
C ALA A 295 8.07 -7.10 19.59
N ARG A 296 6.81 -7.40 19.21
CA ARG A 296 6.49 -8.39 18.18
C ARG A 296 6.96 -7.95 16.80
N SER A 297 6.74 -6.69 16.41
CA SER A 297 7.19 -6.16 15.13
C SER A 297 8.72 -6.18 15.01
N VAL A 298 9.42 -5.73 16.05
CA VAL A 298 10.88 -5.74 16.13
C VAL A 298 11.43 -7.16 16.04
N ALA A 299 10.77 -8.15 16.67
CA ALA A 299 11.14 -9.56 16.55
C ALA A 299 10.93 -10.10 15.12
N ALA A 300 9.88 -9.65 14.42
CA ALA A 300 9.59 -10.04 13.04
C ALA A 300 10.48 -9.32 11.99
N ALA A 301 11.11 -8.20 12.34
CA ALA A 301 11.91 -7.34 11.44
C ALA A 301 13.29 -7.90 11.05
N VAL A 302 13.43 -9.22 10.89
CA VAL A 302 14.69 -9.87 10.49
C VAL A 302 15.19 -9.33 9.15
N ALA A 303 14.31 -9.25 8.16
CA ALA A 303 14.65 -8.76 6.82
C ALA A 303 15.11 -7.31 6.88
N LEU A 304 14.36 -6.41 7.53
CA LEU A 304 14.65 -4.97 7.61
C LEU A 304 16.03 -4.63 8.22
N ARG A 305 16.58 -5.50 9.07
CA ARG A 305 17.90 -5.31 9.70
C ARG A 305 19.08 -5.66 8.79
N GLN A 306 18.82 -6.30 7.65
CA GLN A 306 19.85 -6.64 6.67
C GLN A 306 20.07 -5.49 5.69
N ALA A 307 21.26 -5.43 5.11
CA ALA A 307 21.51 -4.53 3.98
C ALA A 307 20.60 -4.94 2.80
N PRO A 308 19.93 -3.99 2.12
CA PRO A 308 19.05 -4.32 1.01
C PRO A 308 19.78 -4.99 -0.15
N ALA A 309 19.15 -6.01 -0.73
CA ALA A 309 19.60 -6.65 -1.96
C ALA A 309 18.38 -7.03 -2.81
N TRP A 310 18.44 -6.70 -4.09
CA TRP A 310 17.39 -6.94 -5.07
C TRP A 310 17.99 -7.71 -6.25
N LEU A 311 17.36 -8.83 -6.59
CA LEU A 311 17.69 -9.65 -7.75
C LEU A 311 16.49 -9.63 -8.69
N PHE A 312 16.67 -9.11 -9.89
CA PHE A 312 15.60 -8.93 -10.86
C PHE A 312 15.44 -10.18 -11.72
N SER A 313 14.84 -11.21 -11.12
CA SER A 313 14.52 -12.46 -11.80
C SER A 313 13.24 -13.03 -11.18
N GLY A 314 12.30 -13.44 -12.03
CA GLY A 314 11.04 -14.04 -11.58
C GLY A 314 9.84 -13.08 -11.63
N PRO A 315 8.84 -13.24 -10.75
CA PRO A 315 7.49 -12.72 -11.00
C PRO A 315 7.26 -11.28 -10.56
N SER A 316 8.28 -10.54 -10.11
CA SER A 316 8.10 -9.21 -9.52
C SER A 316 9.30 -8.30 -9.77
N ARG A 317 9.04 -6.98 -9.79
CA ARG A 317 10.05 -5.92 -9.77
C ARG A 317 10.57 -5.62 -8.37
N LEU A 318 10.10 -6.34 -7.35
CA LEU A 318 10.45 -6.12 -5.95
C LEU A 318 10.16 -4.66 -5.53
N HIS A 319 9.01 -4.13 -5.97
CA HIS A 319 8.55 -2.74 -5.80
C HIS A 319 9.44 -1.66 -6.42
N TRP A 320 10.43 -2.04 -7.23
CA TRP A 320 11.08 -1.07 -8.09
C TRP A 320 10.11 -0.63 -9.19
N HIS A 321 10.10 0.67 -9.46
CA HIS A 321 9.34 1.25 -10.57
C HIS A 321 10.22 2.16 -11.41
N VAL A 322 9.73 2.45 -12.61
CA VAL A 322 10.42 3.32 -13.56
C VAL A 322 9.56 4.54 -13.87
N ASP A 323 10.17 5.72 -13.74
CA ASP A 323 9.62 6.99 -14.21
C ASP A 323 10.28 7.37 -15.54
N GLY A 324 9.55 8.04 -16.42
CA GLY A 324 10.08 8.56 -17.69
C GLY A 324 10.47 7.49 -18.73
N ALA A 325 10.14 6.23 -18.47
CA ALA A 325 10.36 5.08 -19.36
C ALA A 325 9.31 3.99 -19.08
N THR A 326 9.32 2.94 -19.89
CA THR A 326 8.49 1.74 -19.72
C THR A 326 9.38 0.51 -19.53
N ASP A 327 8.79 -0.65 -19.31
CA ASP A 327 9.54 -1.91 -19.27
C ASP A 327 8.86 -3.02 -20.07
N ALA A 328 9.52 -4.17 -20.13
CA ALA A 328 9.05 -5.33 -20.89
C ALA A 328 7.93 -6.14 -20.22
N GLY A 329 7.41 -5.70 -19.06
CA GLY A 329 6.41 -6.44 -18.30
C GLY A 329 6.98 -7.57 -17.43
N LEU A 330 6.09 -8.38 -16.89
CA LEU A 330 6.41 -9.58 -16.08
C LEU A 330 6.14 -10.86 -16.88
N PRO A 331 6.76 -12.00 -16.51
CA PRO A 331 7.83 -12.15 -15.52
C PRO A 331 9.18 -11.64 -16.04
N LEU A 332 10.08 -11.30 -15.12
CA LEU A 332 11.45 -10.89 -15.40
C LEU A 332 12.31 -12.11 -15.75
N VAL A 333 12.87 -12.12 -16.96
CA VAL A 333 13.77 -13.16 -17.46
C VAL A 333 15.14 -12.53 -17.69
N ASP A 334 16.14 -13.01 -16.95
CA ASP A 334 17.54 -12.55 -17.01
C ASP A 334 17.67 -11.02 -16.84
N GLY A 335 17.02 -10.47 -15.81
CA GLY A 335 17.05 -9.05 -15.46
C GLY A 335 15.74 -8.31 -15.75
N TRP A 336 15.60 -7.13 -15.16
CA TRP A 336 14.53 -6.19 -15.47
C TRP A 336 14.91 -5.38 -16.71
N ARG A 337 14.14 -5.51 -17.79
CA ARG A 337 14.40 -4.84 -19.06
C ARG A 337 13.61 -3.54 -19.15
N ILE A 338 14.32 -2.42 -19.12
CA ILE A 338 13.77 -1.06 -19.20
C ILE A 338 13.89 -0.56 -20.64
N LEU A 339 12.79 -0.06 -21.19
CA LEU A 339 12.69 0.49 -22.53
C LEU A 339 12.70 2.02 -22.43
N LEU A 340 13.78 2.64 -22.92
CA LEU A 340 13.95 4.08 -22.83
C LEU A 340 13.15 4.78 -23.93
N GLY A 341 12.43 5.83 -23.54
CA GLY A 341 11.60 6.63 -24.43
C GLY A 341 12.06 8.08 -24.50
N GLU A 342 11.11 8.98 -24.73
CA GLU A 342 11.30 10.44 -24.82
C GLU A 342 11.52 11.11 -23.44
N GLY A 343 11.26 10.39 -22.35
CA GLY A 343 11.50 10.86 -20.99
C GLY A 343 12.93 10.56 -20.51
N VAL A 344 13.34 11.24 -19.44
CA VAL A 344 14.56 10.87 -18.71
C VAL A 344 14.20 9.70 -17.79
N PRO A 345 14.76 8.49 -18.02
CA PRO A 345 14.44 7.32 -17.22
C PRO A 345 14.99 7.47 -15.80
N ARG A 346 14.20 7.04 -14.83
CA ARG A 346 14.63 6.90 -13.44
C ARG A 346 14.05 5.63 -12.85
N LEU A 347 14.94 4.77 -12.36
CA LEU A 347 14.56 3.54 -11.66
C LEU A 347 14.58 3.84 -10.17
N VAL A 348 13.46 3.65 -9.48
CA VAL A 348 13.30 4.02 -8.08
C VAL A 348 13.11 2.76 -7.24
N SER A 349 13.87 2.63 -6.14
CA SER A 349 13.72 1.51 -5.21
C SER A 349 12.45 1.62 -4.36
N PRO A 350 11.97 0.52 -3.76
CA PRO A 350 11.02 0.60 -2.65
C PRO A 350 11.53 1.49 -1.51
N GLN A 351 10.59 1.96 -0.69
CA GLN A 351 10.92 2.73 0.50
C GLN A 351 11.29 1.79 1.65
N ARG A 352 12.58 1.80 2.00
CA ARG A 352 13.14 1.00 3.08
C ARG A 352 14.19 1.79 3.86
N CYS A 353 14.34 1.49 5.15
CA CYS A 353 15.37 2.09 6.00
C CYS A 353 16.58 1.19 6.15
N TRP A 354 17.80 1.74 6.03
CA TRP A 354 19.05 1.06 6.39
C TRP A 354 20.12 2.04 6.87
N PRO A 355 21.03 1.62 7.77
CA PRO A 355 22.15 2.46 8.18
C PRO A 355 23.12 2.74 7.03
N ALA A 356 23.66 3.95 6.98
CA ALA A 356 24.70 4.33 5.99
C ALA A 356 26.02 3.55 6.13
N ALA A 357 26.18 2.70 7.15
CA ALA A 357 27.28 1.73 7.22
C ALA A 357 27.24 0.72 6.05
N ALA A 358 26.05 0.38 5.56
CA ALA A 358 25.87 -0.34 4.31
C ALA A 358 26.10 0.63 3.13
N ARG A 359 27.37 0.85 2.78
CA ARG A 359 27.81 1.88 1.81
C ARG A 359 28.40 1.32 0.52
N LEU A 360 28.74 0.03 0.48
CA LEU A 360 29.25 -0.58 -0.74
C LEU A 360 28.06 -0.99 -1.60
N LEU A 361 27.76 -0.17 -2.61
CA LEU A 361 26.73 -0.46 -3.60
C LEU A 361 27.32 -1.30 -4.74
N THR A 362 26.73 -2.45 -5.00
CA THR A 362 26.99 -3.27 -6.18
C THR A 362 25.77 -3.24 -7.09
N VAL A 363 25.97 -2.80 -8.34
CA VAL A 363 24.94 -2.82 -9.39
C VAL A 363 25.42 -3.72 -10.52
N VAL A 364 24.58 -4.66 -10.95
CA VAL A 364 24.83 -5.46 -12.14
C VAL A 364 23.83 -5.05 -13.21
N LEU A 365 24.33 -4.52 -14.34
CA LEU A 365 23.49 -4.07 -15.45
C LEU A 365 24.14 -4.34 -16.80
N THR A 366 23.32 -4.35 -17.85
CA THR A 366 23.73 -4.38 -19.26
C THR A 366 23.30 -3.09 -19.94
N TRP A 367 24.23 -2.42 -20.62
CA TRP A 367 23.99 -1.17 -21.33
C TRP A 367 24.59 -1.22 -22.75
N PRO A 368 23.81 -1.63 -23.76
CA PRO A 368 24.26 -1.68 -25.16
C PRO A 368 24.21 -0.31 -25.87
N GLY A 369 23.81 0.76 -25.18
CA GLY A 369 23.68 2.11 -25.73
C GLY A 369 25.03 2.84 -25.87
N PRO A 370 25.02 4.14 -26.24
CA PRO A 370 26.24 4.94 -26.33
C PRO A 370 26.88 5.14 -24.96
N THR A 371 28.19 5.41 -24.93
CA THR A 371 28.89 5.74 -23.68
C THR A 371 28.18 6.88 -22.96
N THR A 372 27.84 6.67 -21.70
CA THR A 372 27.11 7.64 -20.89
C THR A 372 27.55 7.56 -19.43
N THR A 373 27.21 8.57 -18.66
CA THR A 373 27.40 8.58 -17.20
C THR A 373 26.04 8.74 -16.55
N GLY A 374 25.53 7.64 -16.02
CA GLY A 374 24.37 7.65 -15.15
C GLY A 374 24.71 8.22 -13.78
N ARG A 375 23.72 8.21 -12.89
CA ARG A 375 23.85 8.64 -11.51
C ARG A 375 23.08 7.72 -10.57
N ILE A 376 23.67 7.48 -9.40
CA ILE A 376 22.97 6.91 -8.26
C ILE A 376 22.55 8.04 -7.35
N PHE A 377 21.29 8.06 -6.95
CA PHE A 377 20.75 8.95 -5.93
C PHE A 377 20.33 8.16 -4.70
N TRP A 378 20.28 8.83 -3.55
CA TRP A 378 19.68 8.30 -2.34
C TRP A 378 18.86 9.37 -1.61
N THR A 379 17.98 8.92 -0.73
CA THR A 379 17.24 9.77 0.21
C THR A 379 17.65 9.42 1.63
N ARG A 380 17.57 10.39 2.55
CA ARG A 380 17.79 10.16 3.98
C ARG A 380 16.47 10.28 4.73
N SER A 381 16.34 9.61 5.86
CA SER A 381 15.12 9.71 6.69
C SER A 381 14.87 11.14 7.18
N ASP A 382 15.92 11.93 7.40
CA ASP A 382 15.87 13.33 7.81
C ASP A 382 15.80 14.33 6.64
N ALA A 383 16.02 13.88 5.40
CA ALA A 383 16.00 14.70 4.19
C ALA A 383 15.62 13.84 2.97
N ARG A 384 14.32 13.78 2.68
CA ARG A 384 13.74 12.88 1.67
C ARG A 384 13.82 13.39 0.22
N GLU A 385 14.18 14.65 0.02
CA GLU A 385 14.43 15.26 -1.28
C GLU A 385 15.64 14.59 -1.96
N ARG A 386 15.57 14.28 -3.25
CA ARG A 386 16.76 13.86 -4.01
C ARG A 386 17.42 15.09 -4.61
N ASP A 387 18.73 15.24 -4.40
CA ASP A 387 19.49 16.38 -4.92
C ASP A 387 20.88 15.95 -5.41
N ALA A 388 21.59 16.92 -6.02
CA ALA A 388 22.91 16.69 -6.58
C ALA A 388 23.97 16.30 -5.52
N ALA A 389 23.82 16.72 -4.25
CA ALA A 389 24.75 16.37 -3.18
C ALA A 389 24.52 14.93 -2.68
N LYS A 390 23.28 14.45 -2.73
CA LYS A 390 22.87 13.06 -2.45
C LYS A 390 22.94 12.16 -3.69
N SER A 391 24.04 12.27 -4.45
CA SER A 391 24.28 11.39 -5.59
C SER A 391 25.75 11.18 -5.92
N LEU A 392 26.04 10.10 -6.64
CA LEU A 392 27.36 9.77 -7.20
C LEU A 392 27.23 9.37 -8.68
N PRO A 393 28.26 9.62 -9.51
CA PRO A 393 28.26 9.18 -10.89
C PRO A 393 28.35 7.66 -10.99
N LEU A 394 27.68 7.11 -12.00
CA LEU A 394 27.73 5.71 -12.41
C LEU A 394 28.18 5.68 -13.88
N PRO A 395 29.49 5.57 -14.16
CA PRO A 395 29.99 5.53 -15.54
C PRO A 395 29.57 4.20 -16.18
N LEU A 396 28.65 4.25 -17.16
CA LEU A 396 28.14 3.04 -17.82
C LEU A 396 29.02 2.68 -19.01
N LEU A 397 29.42 1.41 -19.08
CA LEU A 397 30.14 0.84 -20.21
C LEU A 397 29.15 0.52 -21.33
N ALA A 398 29.40 1.07 -22.52
CA ALA A 398 28.68 0.75 -23.74
C ALA A 398 29.06 -0.66 -24.21
N ASP A 399 28.38 -1.68 -23.70
CA ASP A 399 28.67 -3.08 -23.94
C ASP A 399 27.39 -3.92 -23.83
N PRO A 400 27.09 -4.80 -24.81
CA PRO A 400 25.99 -5.75 -24.72
C PRO A 400 26.14 -6.82 -23.61
N ALA A 401 27.32 -6.96 -22.99
CA ALA A 401 27.52 -7.83 -21.83
C ALA A 401 27.06 -7.19 -20.51
N ALA A 402 26.75 -8.03 -19.51
CA ALA A 402 26.48 -7.57 -18.15
C ALA A 402 27.79 -7.16 -17.44
N HIS A 403 27.76 -6.00 -16.79
CA HIS A 403 28.88 -5.45 -16.04
C HIS A 403 28.53 -5.25 -14.57
N THR A 404 29.52 -5.42 -13.70
CA THR A 404 29.40 -5.17 -12.26
C THR A 404 30.05 -3.85 -11.89
N TYR A 405 29.24 -2.92 -11.39
CA TYR A 405 29.67 -1.62 -10.90
C TYR A 405 29.71 -1.63 -9.38
N ARG A 406 30.84 -1.23 -8.79
CA ARG A 406 31.00 -1.11 -7.34
C ARG A 406 31.26 0.34 -6.98
N ILE A 407 30.42 0.90 -6.14
CA ILE A 407 30.45 2.31 -5.74
C ILE A 407 30.49 2.37 -4.21
N ASP A 408 31.48 3.07 -3.67
CA ASP A 408 31.48 3.43 -2.24
C ASP A 408 30.64 4.70 -2.06
N LEU A 409 29.38 4.53 -1.64
CA LEU A 409 28.47 5.65 -1.40
C LEU A 409 28.99 6.58 -0.30
N GLY A 410 29.80 6.06 0.63
CA GLY A 410 30.46 6.83 1.68
C GLY A 410 31.52 7.82 1.18
N ALA A 411 31.83 7.82 -0.12
CA ALA A 411 32.62 8.87 -0.75
C ALA A 411 31.90 10.24 -0.76
N SER A 412 30.56 10.25 -0.64
CA SER A 412 29.79 11.48 -0.41
C SER A 412 29.59 11.72 1.10
N PRO A 413 29.84 12.95 1.61
CA PRO A 413 29.50 13.29 3.00
C PRO A 413 27.98 13.27 3.27
N GLU A 414 27.17 13.25 2.21
CA GLU A 414 25.71 13.15 2.29
C GLU A 414 25.19 11.70 2.38
N TYR A 415 26.06 10.69 2.25
CA TYR A 415 25.69 9.31 2.56
C TYR A 415 25.97 9.00 4.04
N ARG A 416 25.05 9.43 4.91
CA ARG A 416 25.17 9.32 6.37
C ARG A 416 23.82 9.07 7.03
N GLY A 417 23.86 8.67 8.29
CA GLY A 417 22.66 8.44 9.10
C GLY A 417 21.85 7.25 8.59
N LEU A 418 20.54 7.44 8.52
CA LEU A 418 19.59 6.43 8.03
C LEU A 418 19.15 6.78 6.61
N ILE A 419 19.40 5.87 5.68
CA ILE A 419 19.03 5.98 4.27
C ILE A 419 17.62 5.42 4.10
N ALA A 420 16.80 6.05 3.25
CA ALA A 420 15.38 5.76 3.09
C ALA A 420 14.98 5.29 1.67
N GLY A 421 15.93 5.25 0.74
CA GLY A 421 15.66 4.87 -0.66
C GLY A 421 16.85 5.15 -1.58
N LEU A 422 16.83 4.49 -2.74
CA LEU A 422 17.75 4.67 -3.85
C LEU A 422 17.01 5.07 -5.12
N ALA A 423 17.72 5.68 -6.06
CA ALA A 423 17.30 5.74 -7.45
C ALA A 423 18.50 5.64 -8.38
N VAL A 424 18.27 5.13 -9.58
CA VAL A 424 19.26 5.02 -10.66
C VAL A 424 18.74 5.80 -11.85
N ASP A 425 19.46 6.85 -12.23
CA ASP A 425 19.25 7.56 -13.48
C ASP A 425 20.33 7.03 -14.44
N PRO A 426 20.01 6.11 -15.37
CA PRO A 426 21.03 5.49 -16.21
C PRO A 426 21.65 6.47 -17.21
N CYS A 427 20.95 7.56 -17.53
CA CYS A 427 21.39 8.60 -18.44
C CYS A 427 20.77 9.94 -18.05
N GLY A 428 21.49 11.04 -18.28
CA GLY A 428 21.01 12.40 -18.00
C GLY A 428 20.11 13.00 -19.08
N GLU A 429 19.94 12.30 -20.20
CA GLU A 429 19.17 12.72 -21.37
C GLU A 429 18.30 11.55 -21.87
N PRO A 430 17.18 11.82 -22.59
CA PRO A 430 16.39 10.77 -23.23
C PRO A 430 17.21 10.01 -24.29
N HIS A 431 17.05 8.69 -24.33
CA HIS A 431 17.62 7.83 -25.38
C HIS A 431 16.55 6.91 -25.98
N PRO A 432 15.62 7.44 -26.79
CA PRO A 432 14.53 6.66 -27.36
C PRO A 432 15.01 5.41 -28.10
N GLY A 433 14.37 4.28 -27.83
CA GLY A 433 14.68 2.99 -28.47
C GLY A 433 15.90 2.26 -27.88
N SER A 434 16.62 2.86 -26.95
CA SER A 434 17.64 2.15 -26.18
C SER A 434 17.01 1.25 -25.12
N THR A 435 17.73 0.21 -24.72
CA THR A 435 17.29 -0.71 -23.67
C THR A 435 18.37 -0.83 -22.62
N LEU A 436 17.98 -0.78 -21.35
CA LEU A 436 18.83 -1.10 -20.20
C LEU A 436 18.30 -2.40 -19.58
N VAL A 437 19.20 -3.28 -19.14
CA VAL A 437 18.80 -4.44 -18.32
C VAL A 437 19.46 -4.32 -16.96
N LEU A 438 18.65 -4.20 -15.90
CA LEU A 438 19.11 -4.20 -14.52
C LEU A 438 18.97 -5.61 -13.94
N HIS A 439 20.09 -6.25 -13.60
CA HIS A 439 20.10 -7.63 -13.10
C HIS A 439 20.02 -7.69 -11.58
N SER A 440 20.77 -6.81 -10.89
CA SER A 440 20.72 -6.73 -9.44
C SER A 440 21.22 -5.40 -8.90
N VAL A 441 20.77 -5.07 -7.70
CA VAL A 441 21.26 -3.96 -6.87
C VAL A 441 21.42 -4.48 -5.46
N ALA A 442 22.61 -4.34 -4.86
CA ALA A 442 22.86 -4.81 -3.51
C ALA A 442 23.75 -3.85 -2.73
N LEU A 443 23.43 -3.65 -1.46
CA LEU A 443 24.23 -2.92 -0.50
C LEU A 443 24.97 -3.89 0.42
N GLY A 444 26.18 -3.52 0.81
CA GLY A 444 26.98 -4.26 1.77
C GLY A 444 27.81 -3.34 2.66
N GLU A 445 28.36 -3.92 3.71
CA GLU A 445 29.45 -3.32 4.45
C GLU A 445 30.75 -3.38 3.63
N ARG A 446 31.73 -2.54 3.97
CA ARG A 446 32.98 -2.43 3.24
C ARG A 446 33.95 -3.56 3.57
#